data_AF-A0AAU8JT97-F1
#
_entry.id   AF-A0AAU8JT97-F1
#
_cell.length_a   1.000
_cell.length_b   1.000
_cell.length_c   1.000
_cell.angle_alpha   90.00
_cell.angle_beta   90.00
_cell.angle_gamma   90.00
#
_symmetry.space_group_name_H-M   'P 1'
#
loop_
_entity.id
_entity.type
_entity.pdbx_description
1 polymer ?
#
loop_
_entity_poly.entity_id
_entity_poly.type
_entity_poly.pdbx_seq_one_letter_code
_entity_poly.pdbx_strand_id
1 'polypeptide(L)'
;MQTFDTPTPITAVLDIPAGRIHLVAADRTDTTVEVLPADPAKARDTKAAEQIRVTYTDGVLRIDAPEAGNRILGHSGSIELTIQLPAGSRIDAKADLAELRSTGRLGEVGFEGAQATVELDEAAGARLTTAAGDLAVARLTGSARITAQKGDLTVTEAVRGTLTLRTDAGRITVGAARGTSAALDASTGFGRIDNALRNTGDTPDHLTVHATTAYGDITARSL
;
A
#
# COMPACT_ATOMS: atom_id res chain seq x y z
N MET A 1 -4.99 -2.36 -23.45
CA MET A 1 -3.82 -1.63 -22.92
C MET A 1 -3.83 -0.20 -23.43
N GLN A 2 -3.61 0.78 -22.56
CA GLN A 2 -3.49 2.22 -22.86
C GLN A 2 -2.07 2.69 -22.47
N THR A 3 -1.53 3.68 -23.17
CA THR A 3 -0.16 4.17 -22.97
C THR A 3 -0.13 5.69 -23.01
N PHE A 4 0.62 6.29 -22.09
CA PHE A 4 0.76 7.74 -21.94
C PHE A 4 2.25 8.09 -21.85
N ASP A 5 2.66 9.19 -22.49
CA ASP A 5 4.02 9.73 -22.34
C ASP A 5 4.16 10.41 -20.98
N THR A 6 5.05 9.89 -20.13
CA THR A 6 5.24 10.33 -18.74
C THR A 6 6.74 10.35 -18.40
N PRO A 7 7.51 11.30 -18.95
CA PRO A 7 8.97 11.35 -18.74
C PRO A 7 9.36 11.67 -17.29
N THR A 8 8.41 12.09 -16.46
CA THR A 8 8.58 12.36 -15.05
C THR A 8 7.57 11.54 -14.21
N PRO A 9 7.87 11.28 -12.93
CA PRO A 9 6.93 10.61 -12.02
C PRO A 9 5.56 11.28 -12.00
N ILE A 10 4.50 10.47 -11.95
CA ILE A 10 3.10 10.92 -11.99
C ILE A 10 2.40 10.71 -10.65
N THR A 11 1.16 11.17 -10.56
CA THR A 11 0.21 10.71 -9.52
C THR A 11 -0.81 9.77 -10.16
N ALA A 12 -0.93 8.55 -9.66
CA ALA A 12 -1.99 7.62 -10.02
C ALA A 12 -3.06 7.59 -8.94
N VAL A 13 -4.30 7.94 -9.31
CA VAL A 13 -5.48 7.91 -8.46
C VAL A 13 -6.37 6.77 -8.93
N LEU A 14 -6.62 5.80 -8.05
CA LEU A 14 -7.39 4.60 -8.35
C LEU A 14 -8.63 4.55 -7.46
N ASP A 15 -9.81 4.43 -8.06
CA ASP A 15 -11.06 4.12 -7.37
C ASP A 15 -11.71 2.93 -8.07
N ILE A 16 -11.44 1.74 -7.54
CA ILE A 16 -11.91 0.49 -8.11
C ILE A 16 -12.70 -0.31 -7.06
N PRO A 17 -13.78 -0.99 -7.44
CA PRO A 17 -14.61 -1.68 -6.48
C PRO A 17 -13.93 -2.89 -5.82
N ALA A 18 -13.33 -3.74 -6.65
CA ALA A 18 -12.71 -4.98 -6.24
C ALA A 18 -11.73 -5.46 -7.31
N GLY A 19 -10.64 -6.09 -6.91
CA GLY A 19 -9.69 -6.64 -7.87
C GLY A 19 -8.26 -6.81 -7.39
N ARG A 20 -7.41 -7.19 -8.33
CA ARG A 20 -5.96 -7.21 -8.15
C ARG A 20 -5.37 -5.96 -8.79
N ILE A 21 -4.53 -5.25 -8.05
CA ILE A 21 -3.80 -4.08 -8.51
C ILE A 21 -2.32 -4.45 -8.50
N HIS A 22 -1.70 -4.46 -9.68
CA HIS A 22 -0.27 -4.65 -9.84
C HIS A 22 0.39 -3.38 -10.33
N LEU A 23 1.30 -2.84 -9.52
CA LEU A 23 2.06 -1.63 -9.82
C LEU A 23 3.51 -2.01 -10.12
N VAL A 24 4.02 -1.55 -11.26
CA VAL A 24 5.42 -1.76 -11.66
C VAL A 24 6.09 -0.41 -11.84
N ALA A 25 6.90 -0.04 -10.85
CA ALA A 25 7.64 1.22 -10.83
C ALA A 25 9.07 1.00 -11.30
N ALA A 26 9.40 1.49 -12.49
CA ALA A 26 10.70 1.27 -13.13
C ALA A 26 11.27 2.58 -13.68
N ASP A 27 12.56 2.57 -14.03
CA ASP A 27 13.19 3.69 -14.72
C ASP A 27 12.71 3.70 -16.19
N ARG A 28 11.54 4.31 -16.41
CA ARG A 28 10.81 4.41 -17.69
C ARG A 28 10.25 5.81 -17.87
N THR A 29 9.91 6.16 -19.11
CA THR A 29 9.42 7.50 -19.51
C THR A 29 7.98 7.48 -20.00
N ASP A 30 7.29 6.38 -19.78
CA ASP A 30 5.91 6.15 -20.19
C ASP A 30 5.13 5.47 -19.07
N THR A 31 3.80 5.54 -19.17
CA THR A 31 2.88 4.83 -18.29
C THR A 31 1.95 3.97 -19.10
N THR A 32 1.91 2.67 -18.79
CA THR A 32 0.98 1.72 -19.40
C THR A 32 -0.07 1.30 -18.40
N VAL A 33 -1.30 1.16 -18.88
CA VAL A 33 -2.45 0.71 -18.09
C VAL A 33 -3.12 -0.44 -18.82
N GLU A 34 -3.23 -1.57 -18.14
CA GLU A 34 -3.96 -2.74 -18.61
C GLU A 34 -5.06 -3.07 -17.60
N VAL A 35 -6.29 -3.17 -18.12
CA VAL A 35 -7.47 -3.53 -17.35
C VAL A 35 -8.05 -4.79 -17.97
N LEU A 36 -8.12 -5.85 -17.20
CA LEU A 36 -8.69 -7.14 -17.58
C LEU A 36 -9.79 -7.53 -16.58
N PRO A 37 -10.77 -8.36 -16.98
CA PRO A 37 -11.65 -9.00 -16.02
C PRO A 37 -10.85 -9.97 -15.15
N ALA A 38 -11.15 -10.03 -13.85
CA ALA A 38 -10.51 -11.01 -12.97
C ALA A 38 -10.86 -12.46 -13.36
N ASP A 39 -12.05 -12.68 -13.93
CA ASP A 39 -12.46 -13.93 -14.56
C ASP A 39 -13.25 -13.63 -15.85
N PRO A 40 -12.68 -13.88 -17.05
CA PRO A 40 -13.35 -13.58 -18.31
C PRO A 40 -14.60 -14.44 -18.56
N ALA A 41 -14.77 -15.56 -17.85
CA ALA A 41 -15.98 -16.37 -17.92
C ALA A 41 -17.14 -15.79 -17.08
N LYS A 42 -16.87 -14.82 -16.19
CA LYS A 42 -17.88 -14.14 -15.38
C LYS A 42 -18.29 -12.84 -16.05
N ALA A 43 -19.51 -12.81 -16.61
CA ALA A 43 -20.07 -11.62 -17.29
C ALA A 43 -19.99 -10.33 -16.45
N ARG A 44 -20.08 -10.42 -15.13
CA ARG A 44 -19.94 -9.27 -14.23
C ARG A 44 -18.52 -8.70 -14.19
N ASP A 45 -17.49 -9.54 -14.27
CA ASP A 45 -16.08 -9.15 -14.24
C ASP A 45 -15.71 -8.54 -15.60
N THR A 46 -16.17 -9.14 -16.69
CA THR A 46 -16.08 -8.57 -18.05
C THR A 46 -16.70 -7.18 -18.12
N LYS A 47 -17.95 -7.05 -17.63
CA LYS A 47 -18.65 -5.77 -17.59
C LYS A 47 -17.92 -4.74 -16.71
N ALA A 48 -17.38 -5.15 -15.57
CA ALA A 48 -16.61 -4.25 -14.71
C ALA A 48 -15.37 -3.71 -15.43
N ALA A 49 -14.59 -4.59 -16.09
CA ALA A 49 -13.39 -4.21 -16.83
C ALA A 49 -13.69 -3.26 -18.01
N GLU A 50 -14.74 -3.55 -18.79
CA GLU A 50 -15.18 -2.70 -19.91
C GLU A 50 -15.62 -1.29 -19.48
N GLN A 51 -16.07 -1.17 -18.23
CA GLN A 51 -16.63 0.06 -17.70
C GLN A 51 -15.59 0.95 -16.99
N ILE A 52 -14.39 0.44 -16.71
CA ILE A 52 -13.30 1.23 -16.13
C ILE A 52 -12.93 2.37 -17.07
N ARG A 53 -12.93 3.59 -16.53
CA ARG A 53 -12.45 4.78 -17.22
C ARG A 53 -11.02 5.04 -16.81
N VAL A 54 -10.15 5.20 -17.80
CA VAL A 54 -8.76 5.59 -17.61
C VAL A 54 -8.56 6.93 -18.28
N THR A 55 -8.05 7.91 -17.55
CA THR A 55 -7.76 9.24 -18.07
C THR A 55 -6.39 9.70 -17.56
N TYR A 56 -5.69 10.48 -18.37
CA TYR A 56 -4.42 11.08 -17.97
C TYR A 56 -4.41 12.55 -18.38
N THR A 57 -4.31 13.44 -17.38
CA THR A 57 -4.33 14.89 -17.58
C THR A 57 -3.43 15.53 -16.53
N ASP A 58 -2.60 16.48 -16.94
CA ASP A 58 -1.75 17.29 -16.04
C ASP A 58 -0.92 16.49 -15.02
N GLY A 59 -0.32 15.37 -15.45
CA GLY A 59 0.51 14.54 -14.58
C GLY A 59 -0.27 13.60 -13.66
N VAL A 60 -1.60 13.53 -13.80
CA VAL A 60 -2.48 12.69 -12.99
C VAL A 60 -3.14 11.63 -13.86
N LEU A 61 -2.82 10.36 -13.58
CA LEU A 61 -3.53 9.20 -14.10
C LEU A 61 -4.72 8.92 -13.18
N ARG A 62 -5.94 8.92 -13.71
CA ARG A 62 -7.14 8.52 -12.96
C ARG A 62 -7.73 7.25 -13.55
N ILE A 63 -8.01 6.29 -12.68
CA ILE A 63 -8.66 5.02 -13.02
C ILE A 63 -9.87 4.88 -12.11
N ASP A 64 -11.05 5.09 -12.69
CA ASP A 64 -12.30 5.14 -11.94
C ASP A 64 -13.30 4.13 -12.54
N ALA A 65 -13.93 3.32 -11.69
CA ALA A 65 -15.17 2.65 -12.07
C ALA A 65 -16.30 3.69 -12.19
N PRO A 66 -17.30 3.51 -13.07
CA PRO A 66 -18.40 4.46 -13.15
C PRO A 66 -19.10 4.55 -11.80
N GLU A 67 -19.50 5.77 -11.40
CA GLU A 67 -20.28 5.99 -10.19
C GLU A 67 -21.40 4.94 -10.10
N ALA A 68 -21.47 4.32 -8.92
CA ALA A 68 -22.45 3.30 -8.60
C ALA A 68 -23.84 3.92 -8.51
N GLY A 69 -24.43 4.26 -9.65
CA GLY A 69 -25.81 4.70 -9.79
C GLY A 69 -26.83 3.67 -9.32
N ASN A 70 -26.41 2.51 -8.77
CA ASN A 70 -27.21 1.59 -7.98
C ASN A 70 -26.31 0.56 -7.24
N ARG A 71 -25.51 1.00 -6.24
CA ARG A 71 -24.81 0.07 -5.30
C ARG A 71 -25.78 -0.78 -4.45
N ILE A 72 -27.10 -0.55 -4.60
CA ILE A 72 -28.21 -1.30 -4.01
C ILE A 72 -28.47 -2.64 -4.75
N LEU A 73 -27.95 -2.82 -5.97
CA LEU A 73 -28.28 -3.95 -6.87
C LEU A 73 -27.08 -4.88 -7.21
N GLY A 74 -26.22 -5.16 -6.23
CA GLY A 74 -25.31 -6.32 -6.27
C GLY A 74 -23.81 -6.00 -6.33
N HIS A 75 -23.01 -7.06 -6.14
CA HIS A 75 -21.54 -7.01 -6.15
C HIS A 75 -21.04 -6.52 -7.51
N SER A 76 -20.35 -5.39 -7.51
CA SER A 76 -19.51 -4.94 -8.63
C SER A 76 -18.51 -6.05 -8.99
N GLY A 77 -18.37 -6.35 -10.28
CA GLY A 77 -17.40 -7.34 -10.75
C GLY A 77 -15.97 -7.00 -10.34
N SER A 78 -15.09 -8.00 -10.43
CA SER A 78 -13.68 -7.88 -10.06
C SER A 78 -12.81 -7.68 -11.31
N ILE A 79 -11.76 -6.87 -11.18
CA ILE A 79 -10.81 -6.60 -12.27
C ILE A 79 -9.39 -7.03 -11.90
N GLU A 80 -8.56 -7.19 -12.92
CA GLU A 80 -7.10 -7.24 -12.81
C GLU A 80 -6.55 -5.98 -13.48
N LEU A 81 -5.90 -5.14 -12.69
CA LEU A 81 -5.37 -3.85 -13.09
C LEU A 81 -3.84 -3.89 -13.00
N THR A 82 -3.16 -3.78 -14.13
CA THR A 82 -1.70 -3.62 -14.17
C THR A 82 -1.35 -2.21 -14.63
N ILE A 83 -0.55 -1.51 -13.83
CA ILE A 83 -0.02 -0.18 -14.14
C ILE A 83 1.49 -0.25 -14.10
N GLN A 84 2.13 0.07 -15.21
CA GLN A 84 3.57 0.27 -15.23
C GLN A 84 3.86 1.76 -15.39
N LEU A 85 4.68 2.33 -14.51
CA LEU A 85 4.86 3.77 -14.38
C LEU A 85 6.30 4.15 -13.99
N PRO A 86 6.71 5.42 -14.16
CA PRO A 86 8.03 5.87 -13.75
C PRO A 86 8.27 5.71 -12.24
N ALA A 87 9.46 5.24 -11.86
CA ALA A 87 9.88 5.14 -10.47
C ALA A 87 9.72 6.48 -9.72
N GLY A 88 9.29 6.43 -8.47
CA GLY A 88 8.99 7.60 -7.65
C GLY A 88 7.58 8.16 -7.85
N SER A 89 6.75 7.57 -8.70
CA SER A 89 5.35 8.01 -8.85
C SER A 89 4.56 7.81 -7.56
N ARG A 90 3.62 8.72 -7.32
CA ARG A 90 2.71 8.70 -6.19
C ARG A 90 1.48 7.88 -6.52
N ILE A 91 0.99 7.12 -5.54
CA ILE A 91 -0.23 6.31 -5.65
C ILE A 91 -1.22 6.79 -4.60
N ASP A 92 -2.49 6.91 -4.99
CA ASP A 92 -3.63 7.07 -4.09
C ASP A 92 -4.72 6.11 -4.56
N ALA A 93 -4.97 5.05 -3.80
CA ALA A 93 -5.82 3.95 -4.23
C ALA A 93 -6.92 3.65 -3.21
N LYS A 94 -8.14 3.48 -3.73
CA LYS A 94 -9.30 3.04 -2.97
C LYS A 94 -9.84 1.77 -3.59
N ALA A 95 -9.94 0.72 -2.78
CA ALA A 95 -10.56 -0.53 -3.20
C ALA A 95 -11.11 -1.33 -2.03
N ASP A 96 -12.41 -1.61 -2.05
CA ASP A 96 -13.10 -2.26 -0.93
C ASP A 96 -12.62 -3.70 -0.73
N LEU A 97 -12.44 -4.46 -1.83
CA LEU A 97 -12.00 -5.85 -1.82
C LEU A 97 -10.81 -6.05 -2.78
N ALA A 98 -9.58 -5.93 -2.28
CA ALA A 98 -8.43 -5.90 -3.19
C ALA A 98 -7.15 -6.53 -2.70
N GLU A 99 -6.33 -6.93 -3.66
CA GLU A 99 -4.92 -7.24 -3.45
C GLU A 99 -4.10 -6.20 -4.19
N LEU A 100 -3.30 -5.40 -3.48
CA LEU A 100 -2.38 -4.44 -4.08
C LEU A 100 -0.96 -4.96 -3.93
N ARG A 101 -0.26 -5.12 -5.06
CA ARG A 101 1.17 -5.43 -5.08
C ARG A 101 1.92 -4.36 -5.83
N SER A 102 3.04 -3.92 -5.30
CA SER A 102 4.00 -3.10 -6.05
C SER A 102 5.35 -3.80 -6.22
N THR A 103 6.01 -3.48 -7.32
CA THR A 103 7.40 -3.83 -7.59
C THR A 103 8.16 -2.56 -7.95
N GLY A 104 9.38 -2.43 -7.44
CA GLY A 104 10.21 -1.25 -7.61
C GLY A 104 9.84 -0.07 -6.72
N ARG A 105 10.44 1.08 -7.01
CA ARG A 105 10.45 2.26 -6.13
C ARG A 105 9.25 3.15 -6.38
N LEU A 106 8.30 3.18 -5.45
CA LEU A 106 7.20 4.14 -5.43
C LEU A 106 7.56 5.37 -4.59
N GLY A 107 6.87 6.48 -4.88
CA GLY A 107 6.89 7.68 -4.05
C GLY A 107 6.03 7.49 -2.80
N GLU A 108 5.14 8.45 -2.53
CA GLU A 108 4.11 8.32 -1.50
C GLU A 108 3.01 7.35 -1.96
N VAL A 109 2.61 6.43 -1.09
CA VAL A 109 1.53 5.47 -1.37
C VAL A 109 0.40 5.65 -0.37
N GLY A 110 -0.77 6.05 -0.84
CA GLY A 110 -2.04 6.04 -0.12
C GLY A 110 -2.87 4.83 -0.53
N PHE A 111 -3.41 4.10 0.45
CA PHE A 111 -4.36 3.02 0.20
C PHE A 111 -5.46 2.98 1.28
N GLU A 112 -6.71 2.86 0.84
CA GLU A 112 -7.88 2.64 1.68
C GLU A 112 -8.70 1.46 1.14
N GLY A 113 -9.01 0.49 2.01
CA GLY A 113 -9.85 -0.64 1.65
C GLY A 113 -10.61 -1.24 2.84
N ALA A 114 -11.61 -2.08 2.57
CA ALA A 114 -12.34 -2.78 3.63
C ALA A 114 -11.71 -4.14 3.92
N GLN A 115 -11.51 -4.97 2.91
CA GLN A 115 -10.78 -6.24 3.00
C GLN A 115 -9.69 -6.26 1.94
N ALA A 116 -8.45 -6.02 2.36
CA ALA A 116 -7.36 -5.91 1.43
C ALA A 116 -6.02 -6.38 1.97
N THR A 117 -5.25 -7.02 1.10
CA THR A 117 -3.83 -7.31 1.33
C THR A 117 -3.00 -6.34 0.51
N VAL A 118 -2.01 -5.71 1.13
CA VAL A 118 -1.11 -4.76 0.48
C VAL A 118 0.33 -5.24 0.66
N GLU A 119 1.05 -5.42 -0.44
CA GLU A 119 2.47 -5.71 -0.46
C GLU A 119 3.20 -4.65 -1.28
N LEU A 120 4.01 -3.82 -0.63
CA LEU A 120 4.84 -2.82 -1.30
C LEU A 120 6.30 -3.25 -1.29
N ASP A 121 6.96 -3.22 -2.44
CA ASP A 121 8.41 -3.46 -2.54
C ASP A 121 9.21 -2.30 -1.91
N GLU A 122 9.20 -1.11 -2.52
CA GLU A 122 9.82 0.08 -1.95
C GLU A 122 8.89 1.30 -2.03
N ALA A 123 8.78 2.06 -0.95
CA ALA A 123 7.99 3.29 -0.88
C ALA A 123 8.72 4.42 -0.15
N ALA A 124 8.60 5.64 -0.67
CA ALA A 124 9.13 6.84 -0.02
C ALA A 124 8.32 7.26 1.22
N GLY A 125 7.03 6.92 1.24
CA GLY A 125 6.14 7.11 2.38
C GLY A 125 4.84 6.33 2.16
N ALA A 126 4.14 6.00 3.25
CA ALA A 126 2.93 5.17 3.15
C ALA A 126 1.81 5.63 4.09
N ARG A 127 0.58 5.65 3.59
CA ARG A 127 -0.66 5.81 4.37
C ARG A 127 -1.61 4.70 3.99
N LEU A 128 -1.61 3.61 4.75
CA LEU A 128 -2.37 2.41 4.45
C LEU A 128 -3.43 2.21 5.54
N THR A 129 -4.69 2.04 5.13
CA THR A 129 -5.81 1.78 6.04
C THR A 129 -6.66 0.63 5.51
N THR A 130 -6.88 -0.38 6.34
CA THR A 130 -7.80 -1.48 6.04
C THR A 130 -8.67 -1.85 7.24
N ALA A 131 -9.88 -2.38 7.03
CA ALA A 131 -10.61 -3.03 8.12
C ALA A 131 -10.06 -4.45 8.36
N ALA A 132 -9.82 -5.21 7.31
CA ALA A 132 -9.26 -6.56 7.41
C ALA A 132 -8.19 -6.83 6.34
N GLY A 133 -7.11 -7.48 6.72
CA GLY A 133 -6.07 -7.97 5.82
C GLY A 133 -4.69 -7.43 6.17
N ASP A 134 -3.68 -8.07 5.59
CA ASP A 134 -2.29 -7.86 5.97
C ASP A 134 -1.66 -6.74 5.14
N LEU A 135 -0.84 -5.92 5.80
CA LEU A 135 -0.17 -4.78 5.19
C LEU A 135 1.34 -4.94 5.35
N ALA A 136 2.05 -5.11 4.24
CA ALA A 136 3.48 -5.33 4.20
C ALA A 136 4.18 -4.29 3.33
N VAL A 137 5.29 -3.75 3.84
CA VAL A 137 6.23 -2.89 3.11
C VAL A 137 7.62 -3.47 3.26
N ALA A 138 8.26 -3.86 2.16
CA ALA A 138 9.57 -4.48 2.22
C ALA A 138 10.64 -3.43 2.56
N ARG A 139 10.64 -2.27 1.88
CA ARG A 139 11.57 -1.17 2.16
C ARG A 139 10.84 0.18 2.24
N LEU A 140 10.98 0.88 3.36
CA LEU A 140 10.39 2.19 3.60
C LEU A 140 11.49 3.23 3.82
N THR A 141 11.57 4.25 2.95
CA THR A 141 12.63 5.27 3.00
C THR A 141 12.22 6.59 3.66
N GLY A 142 11.01 6.64 4.22
CA GLY A 142 10.45 7.81 4.92
C GLY A 142 9.35 7.41 5.91
N SER A 143 8.44 8.32 6.21
CA SER A 143 7.43 8.12 7.25
C SER A 143 6.25 7.27 6.77
N ALA A 144 5.63 6.52 7.68
CA ALA A 144 4.44 5.75 7.38
C ALA A 144 3.39 5.79 8.50
N ARG A 145 2.13 5.73 8.09
CA ARG A 145 0.96 5.48 8.94
C ARG A 145 0.23 4.26 8.37
N ILE A 146 0.24 3.16 9.11
CA ILE A 146 -0.34 1.89 8.68
C ILE A 146 -1.34 1.45 9.75
N THR A 147 -2.61 1.34 9.38
CA THR A 147 -3.71 0.98 10.30
C THR A 147 -4.52 -0.17 9.73
N ALA A 148 -4.76 -1.18 10.56
CA ALA A 148 -5.71 -2.26 10.31
C ALA A 148 -6.67 -2.42 11.50
N GLN A 149 -7.90 -2.88 11.32
CA GLN A 149 -8.65 -3.40 12.49
C GLN A 149 -8.22 -4.84 12.76
N LYS A 150 -8.12 -5.66 11.73
CA LYS A 150 -7.63 -7.03 11.81
C LYS A 150 -6.61 -7.31 10.72
N GLY A 151 -5.43 -7.77 11.10
CA GLY A 151 -4.38 -8.13 10.16
C GLY A 151 -3.00 -7.82 10.70
N ASP A 152 -2.01 -8.48 10.12
CA ASP A 152 -0.61 -8.31 10.49
C ASP A 152 -0.02 -7.10 9.73
N LEU A 153 0.80 -6.34 10.43
CA LEU A 153 1.53 -5.20 9.88
C LEU A 153 3.02 -5.53 9.83
N THR A 154 3.61 -5.47 8.65
CA THR A 154 5.04 -5.77 8.47
C THR A 154 5.74 -4.63 7.76
N VAL A 155 6.79 -4.10 8.37
CA VAL A 155 7.79 -3.27 7.69
C VAL A 155 9.11 -3.99 7.80
N THR A 156 9.57 -4.60 6.71
CA THR A 156 10.76 -5.45 6.72
C THR A 156 12.04 -4.64 6.94
N GLU A 157 12.14 -3.48 6.29
CA GLU A 157 13.25 -2.54 6.44
C GLU A 157 12.75 -1.09 6.41
N ALA A 158 12.92 -0.37 7.52
CA ALA A 158 12.64 1.06 7.64
C ALA A 158 13.95 1.84 7.81
N VAL A 159 14.18 2.81 6.92
CA VAL A 159 15.46 3.54 6.85
C VAL A 159 15.50 4.72 7.81
N ARG A 160 14.45 5.53 7.83
CA ARG A 160 14.36 6.78 8.61
C ARG A 160 12.90 7.24 8.74
N GLY A 161 12.67 8.25 9.56
CA GLY A 161 11.38 8.91 9.70
C GLY A 161 10.53 8.34 10.83
N THR A 162 9.22 8.56 10.77
CA THR A 162 8.29 8.15 11.82
C THR A 162 7.30 7.12 11.30
N LEU A 163 7.21 6.00 12.01
CA LEU A 163 6.27 4.92 11.74
C LEU A 163 5.19 4.93 12.81
N THR A 164 3.94 5.02 12.40
CA THR A 164 2.76 4.82 13.25
C THR A 164 2.03 3.58 12.77
N LEU A 165 2.13 2.50 13.52
CA LEU A 165 1.58 1.19 13.20
C LEU A 165 0.51 0.85 14.22
N ARG A 166 -0.72 0.59 13.76
CA ARG A 166 -1.84 0.25 14.64
C ARG A 166 -2.65 -0.90 14.07
N THR A 167 -2.87 -1.95 14.85
CA THR A 167 -3.83 -3.01 14.53
C THR A 167 -4.67 -3.33 15.76
N ASP A 168 -5.96 -3.62 15.66
CA ASP A 168 -6.71 -4.05 16.86
C ASP A 168 -6.45 -5.54 17.13
N ALA A 169 -6.31 -6.36 16.08
CA ALA A 169 -5.96 -7.77 16.19
C ALA A 169 -4.97 -8.19 15.08
N GLY A 170 -3.72 -8.41 15.46
CA GLY A 170 -2.64 -8.82 14.58
C GLY A 170 -1.27 -8.54 15.17
N ARG A 171 -0.25 -9.14 14.57
CA ARG A 171 1.16 -8.91 14.89
C ARG A 171 1.66 -7.65 14.19
N ILE A 172 2.56 -6.94 14.86
CA ILE A 172 3.34 -5.87 14.24
C ILE A 172 4.81 -6.29 14.20
N THR A 173 5.41 -6.28 13.01
CA THR A 173 6.83 -6.58 12.80
C THR A 173 7.53 -5.40 12.14
N VAL A 174 8.63 -4.94 12.73
CA VAL A 174 9.43 -3.82 12.20
C VAL A 174 10.91 -4.18 12.18
N GLY A 175 11.54 -4.05 11.02
CA GLY A 175 13.00 -4.05 10.88
C GLY A 175 13.53 -2.64 10.69
N ALA A 176 14.50 -2.21 11.50
CA ALA A 176 15.27 -1.00 11.24
C ALA A 176 16.46 -1.32 10.32
N ALA A 177 16.68 -0.48 9.31
CA ALA A 177 17.78 -0.64 8.36
C ALA A 177 19.15 -0.66 9.06
N ARG A 178 20.15 -1.21 8.35
CA ARG A 178 21.51 -1.30 8.89
C ARG A 178 22.10 0.08 9.16
N GLY A 179 22.60 0.27 10.37
CA GLY A 179 23.18 1.54 10.81
C GLY A 179 22.17 2.59 11.24
N THR A 180 20.86 2.32 11.13
CA THR A 180 19.81 3.20 11.63
C THR A 180 19.68 3.10 13.15
N SER A 181 19.78 4.24 13.84
CA SER A 181 19.40 4.38 15.24
C SER A 181 17.88 4.44 15.33
N ALA A 182 17.26 3.64 16.19
CA ALA A 182 15.81 3.57 16.29
C ALA A 182 15.31 3.54 17.75
N ALA A 183 14.15 4.15 17.98
CA ALA A 183 13.41 4.06 19.23
C ALA A 183 12.03 3.45 18.98
N LEU A 184 11.59 2.65 19.94
CA LEU A 184 10.29 2.01 19.95
C LEU A 184 9.46 2.54 21.11
N ASP A 185 8.28 3.03 20.78
CA ASP A 185 7.15 3.23 21.66
C ASP A 185 6.09 2.18 21.28
N ALA A 186 5.96 1.15 22.11
CA ALA A 186 5.11 0.00 21.82
C ALA A 186 4.12 -0.27 22.95
N SER A 187 2.87 -0.57 22.57
CA SER A 187 1.82 -0.97 23.49
C SER A 187 1.05 -2.16 22.94
N THR A 188 0.94 -3.24 23.73
CA THR A 188 0.05 -4.37 23.45
C THR A 188 -0.90 -4.63 24.62
N GLY A 189 -2.19 -4.87 24.34
CA GLY A 189 -3.15 -5.28 25.36
C GLY A 189 -2.98 -6.74 25.76
N PHE A 190 -2.86 -7.62 24.75
CA PHE A 190 -2.68 -9.06 24.89
C PHE A 190 -1.62 -9.55 23.89
N GLY A 191 -0.39 -9.69 24.37
CA GLY A 191 0.72 -10.21 23.57
C GLY A 191 2.06 -9.93 24.21
N ARG A 192 3.14 -10.15 23.45
CA ARG A 192 4.52 -9.86 23.88
C ARG A 192 5.13 -8.76 23.03
N ILE A 193 5.98 -7.95 23.66
CA ILE A 193 6.83 -6.97 22.97
C ILE A 193 8.26 -7.51 23.01
N ASP A 194 8.83 -7.73 21.83
CA ASP A 194 10.24 -8.04 21.63
C ASP A 194 10.91 -6.84 20.95
N ASN A 195 11.90 -6.26 21.62
CA ASN A 195 12.64 -5.11 21.12
C ASN A 195 14.14 -5.41 21.12
N ALA A 196 14.69 -5.52 19.92
CA ALA A 196 16.10 -5.67 19.63
C ALA A 196 16.61 -4.54 18.71
N LEU A 197 16.00 -3.35 18.78
CA LEU A 197 16.47 -2.17 18.06
C LEU A 197 17.76 -1.62 18.65
N ARG A 198 18.67 -1.19 17.78
CA ARG A 198 19.85 -0.41 18.16
C ARG A 198 19.46 1.06 18.31
N ASN A 199 19.71 1.62 19.50
CA ASN A 199 19.55 3.04 19.76
C ASN A 199 20.91 3.62 20.15
N THR A 200 21.46 4.47 19.30
CA THR A 200 22.74 5.17 19.51
C THR A 200 22.55 6.63 19.91
N GLY A 201 21.34 7.03 20.32
CA GLY A 201 20.96 8.40 20.69
C GLY A 201 20.33 9.21 19.55
N ASP A 202 20.09 10.49 19.82
CA ASP A 202 19.48 11.47 18.90
C ASP A 202 20.42 11.78 17.74
N THR A 203 20.24 11.03 16.66
CA THR A 203 20.85 11.28 15.36
C THR A 203 19.84 11.98 14.46
N PRO A 204 20.26 12.83 13.51
CA PRO A 204 19.35 13.56 12.62
C PRO A 204 18.41 12.65 11.81
N ASP A 205 18.85 11.42 11.53
CA ASP A 205 18.10 10.40 10.76
C ASP A 205 17.54 9.27 11.66
N HIS A 206 17.30 9.56 12.94
CA HIS A 206 16.74 8.59 13.88
C HIS A 206 15.35 8.11 13.45
N LEU A 207 15.12 6.80 13.55
CA LEU A 207 13.85 6.14 13.25
C LEU A 207 12.97 6.08 14.50
N THR A 208 11.79 6.69 14.46
CA THR A 208 10.84 6.59 15.56
C THR A 208 9.70 5.65 15.19
N VAL A 209 9.50 4.60 15.98
CA VAL A 209 8.44 3.60 15.76
C VAL A 209 7.43 3.68 16.89
N HIS A 210 6.20 4.04 16.56
CA HIS A 210 5.03 3.92 17.43
C HIS A 210 4.22 2.70 16.96
N ALA A 211 4.13 1.66 17.78
CA ALA A 211 3.44 0.43 17.47
C ALA A 211 2.37 0.12 18.53
N THR A 212 1.12 -0.08 18.11
CA THR A 212 0.03 -0.41 19.03
C THR A 212 -0.80 -1.56 18.50
N THR A 213 -0.96 -2.61 19.31
CA THR A 213 -1.91 -3.69 19.04
C THR A 213 -2.80 -3.97 20.25
N ALA A 214 -4.09 -4.29 20.08
CA ALA A 214 -4.88 -4.74 21.23
C ALA A 214 -4.65 -6.24 21.48
N TYR A 215 -4.56 -7.04 20.40
CA TYR A 215 -4.29 -8.47 20.45
C TYR A 215 -3.20 -8.85 19.45
N GLY A 216 -2.02 -9.18 19.95
CA GLY A 216 -0.91 -9.63 19.13
C GLY A 216 0.45 -9.23 19.69
N ASP A 217 1.48 -9.83 19.11
CA ASP A 217 2.86 -9.53 19.45
C ASP A 217 3.36 -8.31 18.68
N ILE A 218 4.31 -7.59 19.26
CA ILE A 218 5.09 -6.55 18.57
C ILE A 218 6.54 -7.01 18.59
N THR A 219 7.16 -7.09 17.41
CA THR A 219 8.58 -7.41 17.26
C THR A 219 9.27 -6.30 16.50
N ALA A 220 10.29 -5.69 17.11
CA ALA A 220 11.12 -4.67 16.48
C ALA A 220 12.59 -5.07 16.58
N ARG A 221 13.34 -5.04 15.47
CA ARG A 221 14.76 -5.43 15.45
C ARG A 221 15.57 -4.62 14.44
N SER A 222 16.85 -4.41 14.71
CA SER A 222 17.78 -3.89 13.69
C SER A 222 18.32 -5.03 12.81
N LEU A 223 18.55 -4.75 11.53
CA LEU A 223 19.07 -5.69 10.52
C LEU A 223 20.61 -5.77 10.44
#